data_AF-A0A7V5J092-F1
#
_entry.id   AF-A0A7V5J092-F1
#
_cell.length_a   1.000
_cell.length_b   1.000
_cell.length_c   1.000
_cell.angle_alpha   90.00
_cell.angle_beta   90.00
_cell.angle_gamma   90.00
#
_symmetry.space_group_name_H-M   'P 1'
#
loop_
_entity.id
_entity.type
_entity.pdbx_description
1 polymer ?
#
loop_
_entity_poly.entity_id
_entity_poly.type
_entity_poly.pdbx_seq_one_letter_code
_entity_poly.pdbx_strand_id
1 'polypeptide(L)'
;MEKNLIFNPSGDDRVEKRTIIGGSTTGLFNLNDTKYPWAKSLYQVMIGNFWVPEKVSGLKDDAETLHTLTPEEQRAYKGILSFLI
;
A
#
# COMPACT_ATOMS: atom_id res chain seq x y z
N MET A 1 -15.74 4.45 -18.26
CA MET A 1 -14.29 4.74 -18.29
C MET A 1 -13.61 3.53 -18.90
N GLU A 2 -12.84 3.69 -19.96
CA GLU A 2 -12.13 2.57 -20.61
C GLU A 2 -10.85 2.24 -19.85
N LYS A 3 -10.45 0.96 -19.90
CA LYS A 3 -9.21 0.49 -19.28
C LYS A 3 -8.00 0.92 -20.12
N ASN A 4 -6.95 1.39 -19.48
CA ASN A 4 -5.69 1.73 -20.16
C ASN A 4 -5.06 0.49 -20.83
N LEU A 5 -4.42 0.73 -21.98
CA LEU A 5 -3.57 -0.26 -22.64
C LEU A 5 -2.37 -0.61 -21.74
N ILE A 6 -1.84 -1.83 -21.88
CA ILE A 6 -0.59 -2.23 -21.19
C ILE A 6 0.57 -1.34 -21.62
N PHE A 7 0.64 -1.04 -22.91
CA PHE A 7 1.58 -0.12 -23.50
C PHE A 7 0.88 0.66 -24.61
N ASN A 8 1.02 1.98 -24.59
CA ASN A 8 0.46 2.88 -25.60
C ASN A 8 1.60 3.60 -26.34
N PRO A 9 2.01 3.14 -27.53
CA PRO A 9 3.12 3.74 -28.27
C PRO A 9 2.84 5.17 -28.73
N SER A 10 1.56 5.57 -28.78
CA SER A 10 1.12 6.93 -29.13
C SER A 10 0.84 7.80 -27.90
N GLY A 11 1.23 7.35 -26.71
CA GLY A 11 1.08 8.08 -25.45
C GLY A 11 1.94 9.35 -25.38
N ASP A 12 1.54 10.29 -24.54
CA ASP A 12 2.20 11.55 -24.26
C ASP A 12 2.56 11.66 -22.78
N ASP A 13 3.82 11.39 -22.49
CA ASP A 13 4.36 11.39 -21.13
C ASP A 13 4.88 12.76 -20.69
N ARG A 14 4.59 13.85 -21.41
CA ARG A 14 5.00 15.19 -20.94
C ARG A 14 4.32 15.55 -19.62
N VAL A 15 5.07 16.10 -18.68
CA VAL A 15 4.60 16.45 -17.32
C VAL A 15 3.37 17.35 -17.35
N GLU A 16 3.31 18.28 -18.29
CA GLU A 16 2.19 19.23 -18.40
C GLU A 16 0.88 18.51 -18.79
N LYS A 17 0.98 17.42 -19.56
CA LYS A 17 -0.15 16.66 -20.11
C LYS A 17 -0.63 15.51 -19.24
N ARG A 18 0.23 14.96 -18.37
CA ARG A 18 -0.13 13.86 -17.47
C ARG A 18 -1.27 14.25 -16.52
N THR A 19 -2.19 13.32 -16.26
CA THR A 19 -3.25 13.45 -15.26
C THR A 19 -3.37 12.14 -14.50
N ILE A 20 -3.96 12.17 -13.29
CA ILE A 20 -4.19 10.95 -12.50
C ILE A 20 -5.20 10.03 -13.20
N ILE A 21 -6.23 10.62 -13.85
CA ILE A 21 -7.31 9.90 -14.51
C ILE A 21 -7.49 10.48 -15.93
N GLY A 22 -7.74 9.62 -16.91
CA GLY A 22 -8.03 10.02 -18.30
C GLY A 22 -6.82 10.52 -19.10
N GLY A 23 -5.61 10.36 -18.60
CA GLY A 23 -4.38 10.73 -19.31
C GLY A 23 -3.98 9.68 -20.35
N SER A 24 -3.39 10.13 -21.45
CA SER A 24 -2.83 9.25 -22.49
C SER A 24 -1.35 8.97 -22.21
N THR A 25 -1.03 8.17 -21.19
CA THR A 25 0.36 7.76 -20.89
C THR A 25 0.80 6.58 -21.74
N THR A 26 2.10 6.42 -21.95
CA THR A 26 2.66 5.24 -22.62
C THR A 26 2.58 3.97 -21.77
N GLY A 27 2.48 4.11 -20.44
CA GLY A 27 2.54 3.00 -19.47
C GLY A 27 3.96 2.68 -18.98
N LEU A 28 4.98 3.42 -19.42
CA LEU A 28 6.35 3.24 -18.95
C LEU A 28 6.54 3.72 -17.50
N PHE A 29 7.25 2.93 -16.71
CA PHE A 29 7.60 3.30 -15.34
C PHE A 29 8.88 4.15 -15.31
N ASN A 30 8.74 5.45 -15.02
CA ASN A 30 9.86 6.38 -14.95
C ASN A 30 9.76 7.31 -13.72
N LEU A 31 10.58 7.06 -12.70
CA LEU A 31 10.64 7.87 -11.46
C LEU A 31 11.57 9.10 -11.55
N ASN A 32 12.27 9.29 -12.68
CA ASN A 32 13.09 10.48 -12.91
C ASN A 32 12.26 11.64 -13.48
N ASP A 33 11.16 11.31 -14.16
CA ASP A 33 10.26 12.26 -14.77
C ASP A 33 8.83 12.00 -14.25
N THR A 34 8.42 12.70 -13.19
CA THR A 34 7.11 12.54 -12.56
C THR A 34 6.42 13.90 -12.42
N LYS A 35 5.10 13.95 -12.68
CA LYS A 35 4.30 15.18 -12.52
C LYS A 35 4.06 15.56 -11.06
N TYR A 36 3.98 14.58 -10.18
CA TYR A 36 3.58 14.74 -8.79
C TYR A 36 4.75 14.41 -7.86
N PRO A 37 5.57 15.40 -7.45
CA PRO A 37 6.80 15.13 -6.69
C PRO A 37 6.57 14.36 -5.38
N TRP A 38 5.42 14.57 -4.74
CA TRP A 38 5.03 13.86 -3.51
C TRP A 38 4.96 12.34 -3.70
N ALA A 39 4.64 11.85 -4.90
CA ALA A 39 4.56 10.42 -5.17
C ALA A 39 5.94 9.76 -5.11
N LYS A 40 6.99 10.46 -5.56
CA LYS A 40 8.37 9.99 -5.45
C LYS A 40 8.84 9.92 -4.00
N SER A 41 8.53 10.95 -3.21
CA SER A 41 8.85 10.96 -1.77
C SER A 41 8.09 9.86 -1.02
N LEU A 42 6.81 9.67 -1.33
CA LEU A 42 5.98 8.62 -0.73
C LEU A 42 6.54 7.22 -1.05
N TYR A 43 6.94 6.98 -2.30
CA TYR A 43 7.54 5.70 -2.70
C TYR A 43 8.77 5.36 -1.85
N GLN A 44 9.67 6.32 -1.62
CA GLN A 44 10.86 6.10 -0.80
C GLN A 44 10.51 5.76 0.67
N VAL A 45 9.53 6.46 1.25
CA VAL A 45 9.04 6.18 2.61
C VAL A 45 8.42 4.79 2.70
N MET A 46 7.61 4.39 1.72
CA MET A 46 6.98 3.08 1.68
C MET A 46 8.01 1.95 1.60
N ILE A 47 9.03 2.08 0.74
CA ILE A 47 10.13 1.11 0.66
C ILE A 47 10.93 1.07 1.96
N GLY A 48 11.20 2.24 2.57
CA GLY A 48 11.92 2.32 3.85
C GLY A 48 11.18 1.68 5.01
N ASN A 49 9.85 1.63 4.97
CA ASN A 49 8.99 1.05 6.01
C ASN A 49 8.69 -0.45 5.78
N PHE A 50 9.43 -1.12 4.88
CA PHE A 50 9.24 -2.55 4.66
C PHE A 50 9.54 -3.36 5.93
N TRP A 51 8.62 -4.26 6.29
CA TRP A 51 8.78 -5.18 7.42
C TRP A 51 8.13 -6.54 7.12
N VAL A 52 8.52 -7.55 7.89
CA VAL A 52 8.06 -8.94 7.73
C VAL A 52 7.38 -9.40 9.03
N PRO A 53 6.10 -9.82 9.00
CA PRO A 53 5.35 -10.19 10.20
C PRO A 53 5.99 -11.24 11.10
N GLU A 54 6.57 -12.28 10.51
CA GLU A 54 7.20 -13.40 11.21
C GLU A 54 8.48 -13.02 11.96
N LYS A 55 9.00 -11.81 11.74
CA LYS A 55 10.17 -11.27 12.44
C LYS A 55 9.80 -10.48 13.69
N VAL A 56 8.51 -10.26 13.96
CA VAL A 56 8.07 -9.60 15.20
C VAL A 56 8.25 -10.54 16.38
N SER A 57 9.05 -10.10 17.36
CA SER A 57 9.26 -10.80 18.63
C SER A 57 8.08 -10.62 19.58
N GLY A 58 7.88 -11.56 20.52
CA GLY A 58 6.88 -11.44 21.60
C GLY A 58 5.55 -12.14 21.33
N LEU A 59 5.30 -12.60 20.08
CA LEU A 59 4.05 -13.28 19.73
C LEU A 59 3.78 -14.58 20.51
N LYS A 60 4.83 -15.23 21.05
CA LYS A 60 4.68 -16.41 21.91
C LYS A 60 4.09 -16.02 23.27
N ASP A 61 4.59 -14.95 23.88
CA ASP A 61 4.13 -14.47 25.18
C ASP A 61 2.71 -13.90 25.06
N ASP A 62 2.40 -13.24 23.94
CA ASP A 62 1.05 -12.77 23.60
C ASP A 62 0.07 -13.94 23.48
N ALA A 63 0.47 -15.07 22.87
CA ALA A 63 -0.36 -16.25 22.74
C ALA A 63 -0.71 -16.86 24.11
N GLU A 64 0.23 -16.89 25.05
CA GLU A 64 -0.02 -17.33 26.42
C GLU A 64 -0.96 -16.36 27.16
N THR A 65 -0.74 -15.06 27.01
CA THR A 65 -1.53 -14.00 27.67
C THR A 65 -2.96 -13.90 27.11
N LEU A 66 -3.19 -14.27 25.85
CA LEU A 66 -4.53 -14.27 25.25
C LEU A 66 -5.53 -15.12 26.07
N HIS A 67 -5.04 -16.18 26.73
CA HIS A 67 -5.86 -17.06 27.56
C HIS A 67 -6.23 -16.44 28.93
N THR A 68 -5.57 -15.38 29.36
CA THR A 68 -5.82 -14.71 30.64
C THR A 68 -6.78 -13.52 30.52
N LEU A 69 -7.11 -13.11 29.30
CA LEU A 69 -8.06 -12.02 29.02
C LEU A 69 -9.47 -12.35 29.51
N THR A 70 -10.17 -11.31 29.94
CA THR A 70 -11.61 -11.38 30.28
C THR A 70 -12.45 -11.76 29.05
N PRO A 71 -13.67 -12.31 29.25
CA PRO A 71 -14.58 -12.63 28.15
C PRO A 71 -14.88 -11.42 27.23
N GLU A 72 -15.01 -10.24 27.81
CA GLU A 72 -15.27 -8.99 27.10
C GLU A 72 -14.09 -8.58 26.22
N GLU A 73 -12.86 -8.66 26.73
CA GLU A 73 -11.62 -8.38 25.99
C GLU A 73 -11.42 -9.37 24.85
N GLN A 74 -11.63 -10.67 25.08
CA GLN A 74 -11.54 -11.67 24.03
C GLN A 74 -12.55 -11.44 22.92
N ARG A 75 -13.78 -11.04 23.27
CA ARG A 75 -14.82 -10.71 22.31
C ARG A 75 -14.43 -9.49 21.47
N ALA A 76 -13.92 -8.43 22.10
CA ALA A 76 -13.46 -7.23 21.40
C ALA A 76 -12.27 -7.56 20.47
N TYR A 77 -11.27 -8.30 20.96
CA TYR A 77 -10.11 -8.72 20.19
C TYR A 77 -10.52 -9.50 18.94
N LYS A 78 -11.36 -10.55 19.10
CA LYS A 78 -11.83 -11.37 17.98
C LYS A 78 -12.69 -10.56 16.99
N GLY A 79 -13.53 -9.66 17.50
CA GLY A 79 -14.38 -8.81 16.66
C GLY A 79 -13.57 -7.82 15.81
N ILE A 80 -12.57 -7.17 16.41
CA ILE A 80 -11.69 -6.23 15.70
C ILE A 80 -10.82 -6.99 14.68
N LEU A 81 -10.24 -8.12 15.07
CA LEU A 81 -9.40 -8.91 14.17
C LEU A 81 -10.18 -9.42 12.96
N SER A 82 -11.41 -9.91 13.16
CA SER A 82 -12.31 -10.35 12.08
C SER A 82 -12.81 -9.22 11.18
N PHE A 83 -12.70 -7.96 11.62
CA PHE A 83 -13.06 -6.82 10.79
C PHE A 83 -11.88 -6.37 9.91
N LEU A 84 -10.66 -6.47 10.43
CA LEU A 84 -9.44 -6.05 9.72
C LEU A 84 -8.93 -7.10 8.73
N ILE A 85 -9.32 -8.37 8.90
CA ILE A 85 -8.98 -9.52 8.03
C ILE A 85 -10.27 -10.01 7.36
#